data_AF-A0A077F4Q9-F1
#
_entry.id   AF-A0A077F4Q9-F1
#
_cell.length_a   1.000
_cell.length_b   1.000
_cell.length_c   1.000
_cell.angle_alpha   90.00
_cell.angle_beta   90.00
_cell.angle_gamma   90.00
#
_symmetry.space_group_name_H-M   'P 1'
#
loop_
_entity.id
_entity.type
_entity.pdbx_description
1 polymer ?
#
loop_
_entity_poly.entity_id
_entity_poly.type
_entity_poly.pdbx_seq_one_letter_code
_entity_poly.pdbx_strand_id
1 'polypeptide(L)'
;MRFNNILSADLPEIDETIKECVNGGQWLLFKSDSISRSEVPADFYLKVGQSVYALDGEGHIVGELDRPNDNFRIDELYYFSDLPKPRSISNAISSKVF
;
A
#
# COMPACT_ATOMS: atom_id res chain seq x y z
N MET A 1 -3.56 13.56 4.42
CA MET A 1 -3.81 12.17 4.02
C MET A 1 -4.99 12.15 3.07
N ARG A 2 -4.73 11.87 1.79
CA ARG A 2 -5.72 11.67 0.74
C ARG A 2 -5.80 10.19 0.42
N PHE A 3 -7.00 9.69 0.12
CA PHE A 3 -7.18 8.31 -0.31
C PHE A 3 -7.45 8.30 -1.81
N ASN A 4 -6.57 7.62 -2.54
CA ASN A 4 -6.64 7.46 -3.99
C ASN A 4 -6.90 5.98 -4.30
N ASN A 5 -7.44 5.74 -5.48
CA ASN A 5 -7.53 4.40 -6.02
C ASN A 5 -6.76 4.34 -7.35
N ILE A 6 -6.05 3.25 -7.55
CA ILE A 6 -5.32 2.93 -8.79
C ILE A 6 -5.79 1.56 -9.30
N LEU A 7 -5.47 1.24 -10.55
CA LEU A 7 -5.70 -0.08 -11.10
C LEU A 7 -4.56 -1.02 -10.70
N SER A 8 -4.84 -2.30 -10.48
CA SER A 8 -3.81 -3.33 -10.31
C SER A 8 -2.86 -3.41 -11.51
N ALA A 9 -3.35 -3.02 -12.68
CA ALA A 9 -2.58 -2.91 -13.91
C ALA A 9 -1.61 -1.72 -13.92
N ASP A 10 -1.78 -0.72 -13.05
CA ASP A 10 -0.82 0.39 -12.90
C ASP A 10 0.46 -0.06 -12.17
N LEU A 11 0.39 -1.16 -11.41
CA LEU A 11 1.54 -1.77 -10.73
C LEU A 11 1.60 -3.26 -11.10
N PRO A 12 1.89 -3.59 -12.38
CA PRO A 12 1.82 -4.96 -12.88
C PRO A 12 2.78 -5.91 -12.14
N GLU A 13 3.93 -5.40 -11.70
CA GLU A 13 5.02 -6.20 -11.13
C GLU A 13 4.76 -6.60 -9.66
N ILE A 14 3.77 -5.99 -9.03
CA ILE A 14 3.34 -6.40 -7.69
C ILE A 14 2.49 -7.68 -7.82
N ASP A 15 2.88 -8.71 -7.07
CA ASP A 15 2.13 -9.96 -6.98
C ASP A 15 0.68 -9.74 -6.51
N GLU A 16 -0.26 -10.53 -7.02
CA GLU A 16 -1.68 -10.43 -6.67
C GLU A 16 -1.90 -10.52 -5.15
N THR A 17 -1.15 -11.37 -4.45
CA THR A 17 -1.23 -11.54 -2.98
C THR A 17 -0.91 -10.24 -2.25
N ILE A 18 0.10 -9.50 -2.74
CA ILE A 18 0.51 -8.22 -2.16
C ILE A 18 -0.59 -7.18 -2.38
N LYS A 19 -1.16 -7.14 -3.59
CA LYS A 19 -2.25 -6.22 -3.92
C LYS A 19 -3.50 -6.51 -3.08
N GLU A 20 -3.81 -7.78 -2.85
CA GLU A 20 -4.86 -8.23 -1.93
C GLU A 20 -4.57 -7.82 -0.49
N CYS A 21 -3.33 -7.96 0.01
CA CYS A 21 -2.96 -7.50 1.35
C CYS A 21 -3.09 -5.98 1.53
N VAL A 22 -2.73 -5.19 0.50
CA VAL A 22 -2.93 -3.73 0.49
C VAL A 22 -4.42 -3.40 0.54
N ASN A 23 -5.22 -4.03 -0.33
CA ASN A 23 -6.65 -3.76 -0.40
C ASN A 23 -7.40 -4.28 0.84
N GLY A 24 -6.89 -5.34 1.47
CA GLY A 24 -7.27 -5.90 2.75
C GLY A 24 -6.96 -5.01 3.96
N GLY A 25 -6.17 -3.96 3.77
CA GLY A 25 -5.72 -3.06 4.84
C GLY A 25 -4.66 -3.64 5.76
N GLN A 26 -4.09 -4.80 5.41
CA GLN A 26 -2.95 -5.38 6.14
C GLN A 26 -1.67 -4.62 5.85
N TRP A 27 -1.47 -4.24 4.58
CA TRP A 27 -0.31 -3.48 4.11
C TRP A 27 -0.78 -2.11 3.60
N LEU A 28 0.13 -1.13 3.56
CA LEU A 28 -0.21 0.22 3.16
C LEU A 28 0.65 0.64 1.96
N LEU A 29 -0.01 0.95 0.84
CA LEU A 29 0.62 1.56 -0.32
C LEU A 29 0.39 3.08 -0.26
N PHE A 30 1.44 3.88 -0.24
CA PHE A 30 1.32 5.32 -0.03
C PHE A 30 2.41 6.13 -0.73
N LYS A 31 2.18 7.44 -0.86
CA LYS A 31 3.19 8.42 -1.22
C LYS A 31 3.39 9.40 -0.06
N SER A 32 4.63 9.82 0.10
CA SER A 32 5.03 10.81 1.10
C SER A 32 6.03 11.75 0.47
N ASP A 33 5.76 13.04 0.54
CA ASP A 33 6.73 14.08 0.13
C ASP A 33 7.78 14.29 1.23
N SER A 34 7.47 13.86 2.45
CA SER A 34 8.34 13.97 3.63
C SER A 34 9.45 12.90 3.66
N ILE A 35 9.26 11.78 2.96
CA ILE A 35 10.36 10.86 2.67
C ILE A 35 11.22 11.58 1.65
N SER A 36 12.16 12.41 2.15
CA SER A 36 13.18 13.04 1.33
C SER A 36 13.74 11.95 0.43
N ARG A 37 13.59 12.11 -0.89
CA ARG A 37 14.04 11.15 -1.90
C ARG A 37 15.41 10.63 -1.44
N SER A 38 15.42 9.43 -0.85
CA SER A 38 16.64 8.68 -0.70
C SER A 38 17.24 8.59 -2.10
N GLU A 39 18.52 8.27 -2.19
CA GLU A 39 19.29 8.23 -3.44
C GLU A 39 18.63 7.41 -4.59
N VAL A 40 17.57 6.65 -4.27
CA VAL A 40 16.74 5.87 -5.18
C VAL A 40 15.43 6.62 -5.55
N PRO A 41 15.15 6.84 -6.85
CA PRO A 41 13.88 7.37 -7.30
C PRO A 41 12.76 6.36 -7.04
N ALA A 42 11.83 6.70 -6.14
CA ALA A 42 10.66 5.91 -5.84
C ALA A 42 9.39 6.70 -6.16
N ASP A 43 8.45 6.05 -6.83
CA ASP A 43 7.13 6.62 -7.14
C ASP A 43 6.10 6.29 -6.06
N PHE A 44 6.25 5.14 -5.38
CA PHE A 44 5.36 4.65 -4.34
C PHE A 44 6.16 4.03 -3.18
N TYR A 45 5.51 3.91 -2.02
CA TYR A 45 6.05 3.22 -0.85
C TYR A 45 5.07 2.18 -0.33
N LEU A 46 5.55 0.99 -0.02
CA LEU A 46 4.79 -0.12 0.53
C LEU A 46 5.25 -0.42 1.96
N LYS A 47 4.39 -0.15 2.94
CA LYS A 47 4.63 -0.52 4.33
C LYS A 47 4.08 -1.91 4.61
N VAL A 48 4.98 -2.80 5.03
CA VAL A 48 4.69 -4.17 5.45
C VAL A 48 5.15 -4.33 6.90
N GLY A 49 4.20 -4.23 7.83
CA GLY A 49 4.49 -4.25 9.26
C GLY A 49 5.39 -3.08 9.68
N GLN A 50 6.66 -3.38 9.98
CA GLN A 50 7.67 -2.40 10.40
C GLN A 50 8.63 -1.99 9.26
N SER A 51 8.65 -2.73 8.15
CA SER A 51 9.47 -2.41 6.98
C SER A 51 8.69 -1.52 6.01
N VAL A 52 9.42 -0.63 5.32
CA VAL A 52 8.89 0.20 4.24
C VAL A 52 9.74 -0.01 3.00
N TYR A 53 9.11 -0.52 1.94
CA TYR A 53 9.73 -0.75 0.65
C TYR A 53 9.45 0.42 -0.28
N ALA A 54 10.46 0.87 -1.01
CA ALA A 54 10.35 1.85 -2.06
C ALA A 54 10.05 1.13 -3.38
N LEU A 55 9.02 1.60 -4.09
CA LEU A 55 8.55 1.04 -5.35
C LEU A 55 8.70 2.07 -6.47
N ASP A 56 9.04 1.61 -7.67
CA ASP A 56 8.96 2.42 -8.89
C ASP A 56 7.51 2.52 -9.42
N GLY A 57 7.34 3.18 -10.56
CA GLY A 57 6.04 3.35 -11.22
C GLY A 57 5.43 2.07 -11.79
N GLU A 58 6.19 0.97 -11.92
CA GLU A 58 5.69 -0.34 -12.38
C GLU A 58 5.43 -1.30 -11.21
N GLY A 59 5.91 -0.96 -10.01
CA GLY A 59 5.73 -1.73 -8.79
C GLY A 59 6.92 -2.61 -8.42
N HIS A 60 8.10 -2.39 -9.00
CA HIS A 60 9.32 -3.08 -8.58
C HIS A 60 9.86 -2.47 -7.28
N ILE A 61 10.35 -3.33 -6.38
CA ILE A 61 11.06 -2.90 -5.19
C ILE A 61 12.44 -2.37 -5.61
N VAL A 62 12.61 -1.05 -5.53
CA VAL A 62 13.88 -0.37 -5.84
C VAL A 62 14.74 -0.14 -4.60
N GLY A 63 14.17 -0.32 -3.41
CA GLY A 63 14.92 -0.28 -2.15
C GLY A 63 14.06 -0.55 -0.92
N GLU A 64 14.72 -0.68 0.23
CA GLU A 64 14.08 -0.77 1.55
C GLU A 64 14.57 0.36 2.44
N LEU A 65 13.65 0.99 3.17
CA LEU A 65 13.99 1.96 4.19
C LEU A 65 14.30 1.19 5.48
N ASP A 66 15.58 0.96 5.74
CA ASP A 66 16.09 0.16 6.86
C ASP A 66 15.67 0.71 8.24
N ARG A 67 15.39 2.01 8.31
CA ARG A 67 14.76 2.69 9.45
C ARG A 67 13.97 3.86 8.92
N PRO A 68 12.67 3.69 8.65
CA PRO A 68 11.88 4.85 8.34
C PRO A 68 11.82 5.63 9.66
N ASN A 69 12.65 6.67 9.80
CA ASN A 69 12.56 7.59 10.94
C ASN A 69 11.07 7.88 11.12
N ASP A 70 10.54 7.72 12.34
CA ASP A 70 9.12 7.69 12.72
C ASP A 70 8.30 8.94 12.27
N ASN A 71 8.93 9.86 11.54
CA ASN A 71 8.44 11.15 11.07
C ASN A 71 8.04 11.18 9.58
N PHE A 72 7.95 10.06 8.86
CA PHE A 72 7.38 10.12 7.51
C PHE A 72 5.88 10.32 7.56
N ARG A 73 5.41 11.39 6.91
CA ARG A 73 3.98 11.70 6.85
C ARG A 73 3.35 10.98 5.67
N ILE A 74 2.30 10.23 5.91
CA ILE A 74 1.50 9.66 4.81
C ILE A 74 0.60 10.77 4.23
N ASP A 75 1.02 11.32 3.09
CA ASP A 75 0.29 12.38 2.41
C ASP A 75 -0.84 11.81 1.56
N GLU A 76 -0.56 10.71 0.87
CA GLU A 76 -1.49 10.03 -0.04
C GLU A 76 -1.43 8.53 0.14
N LEU A 77 -2.58 7.86 0.24
CA LEU A 77 -2.69 6.42 0.39
C LEU A 77 -3.47 5.83 -0.79
N TYR A 78 -3.03 4.71 -1.31
CA TYR A 78 -3.49 4.11 -2.55
C TYR A 78 -4.09 2.73 -2.29
N TYR A 79 -5.25 2.48 -2.88
CA TYR A 79 -5.91 1.18 -2.90
C TYR A 79 -6.16 0.73 -4.33
N PHE A 80 -6.24 -0.57 -4.55
CA PHE A 80 -6.57 -1.13 -5.86
C PHE A 80 -8.10 -1.12 -6.05
N SER A 81 -8.58 -0.35 -7.03
CA SER A 81 -10.03 -0.21 -7.28
C SER A 81 -10.68 -1.45 -7.89
N ASP A 82 -9.91 -2.22 -8.64
CA ASP A 82 -10.35 -3.40 -9.38
C ASP A 82 -10.27 -4.70 -8.54
N LEU A 83 -9.57 -4.66 -7.41
CA LEU A 83 -9.50 -5.77 -6.47
C LEU A 83 -10.62 -5.69 -5.43
N PRO A 84 -11.08 -6.85 -4.92
CA PRO A 84 -12.07 -6.88 -3.85
C PRO A 84 -11.48 -6.23 -2.60
N LYS A 85 -12.12 -5.16 -2.12
CA LYS A 85 -11.87 -4.64 -0.77
C LYS A 85 -12.58 -5.57 0.22
N PRO A 86 -12.03 -5.77 1.43
CA PRO A 86 -12.72 -6.54 2.45
C PRO A 86 -14.11 -5.92 2.64
N ARG A 87 -15.14 -6.76 2.48
CA ARG A 87 -16.54 -6.39 2.70
C ARG A 87 -16.73 -6.13 4.19
N SER A 88 -16.34 -4.94 4.65
CA SER A 88 -16.47 -4.42 6.01
C SER A 88 -15.85 -5.30 7.12
N ILE A 89 -14.92 -4.71 7.88
CA ILE A 89 -14.62 -5.11 9.27
C ILE A 89 -15.81 -4.70 10.17
N SER A 90 -17.04 -5.05 9.80
CA SER A 90 -18.26 -4.69 10.55
C SER A 90 -19.32 -5.80 10.62
N ASN A 91 -19.13 -6.94 9.93
CA ASN A 91 -19.95 -8.14 10.14
C ASN A 91 -19.11 -9.32 10.66
N ALA A 92 -18.35 -9.10 11.74
CA ALA A 92 -17.97 -10.20 12.63
C ALA A 92 -19.08 -10.52 13.66
N ILE A 93 -20.23 -9.85 13.57
CA ILE A 93 -21.38 -10.03 14.48
C ILE A 93 -22.66 -10.02 13.64
N SER A 94 -23.36 -11.17 13.60
CA SER A 94 -24.66 -11.41 12.96
C SER A 94 -24.61 -11.51 11.42
N SER A 95 -25.02 -12.59 10.75
CA SER A 95 -26.17 -13.48 11.03
C SER A 95 -26.14 -14.74 10.15
N LYS A 96 -26.53 -15.86 10.77
CA LYS A 96 -27.08 -17.13 10.24
C LYS A 96 -27.39 -17.23 8.73
N VAL A 97 -27.10 -18.40 8.16
CA VAL A 97 -27.90 -18.99 7.07
C VAL A 97 -28.04 -20.50 7.32
N PHE A 98 -29.29 -20.88 7.64
CA PHE A 98 -30.01 -22.17 7.69
C PHE A 98 -29.29 -23.49 8.00
#